data_AF-A0A220W6Q3-F1
#
_entry.id   AF-A0A220W6Q3-F1
#
_cell.length_a   1.000
_cell.length_b   1.000
_cell.length_c   1.000
_cell.angle_alpha   90.00
_cell.angle_beta   90.00
_cell.angle_gamma   90.00
#
_symmetry.space_group_name_H-M   'P 1'
#
loop_
_entity.id
_entity.type
_entity.pdbx_description
1 polymer ?
#
loop_
_entity_poly.entity_id
_entity_poly.type
_entity_poly.pdbx_seq_one_letter_code
_entity_poly.pdbx_strand_id
1 'polypeptide(L)'
;MSLLARLIEAGTPAELIEEVAMMIAEKKVSEKAVEDARAKARERQARKRERDASRDVTQHNVTDCDEENPGLSLPPKEINSNPPTHTPVYKHHGREAFPKPDWAESGIWRDFLKNRKAKKLTNTETAHRRFLNDIAKLQTDEWPPGRLLEYAVGKGWGAIYEPEELKTGKQNGTGNRSESGKKSGSGDGLFDAAARQLTAGGSGRNALGSLPDYSGA
;
A
#
# COMPACT_ATOMS: atom_id res chain seq x y z
N MET A 1 -5.59 40.02 24.07
CA MET A 1 -4.61 40.80 23.27
C MET A 1 -3.81 39.84 22.40
N SER A 2 -3.70 40.13 21.09
CA SER A 2 -2.89 39.34 20.17
C SER A 2 -1.39 39.54 20.46
N LEU A 3 -0.55 38.56 20.06
CA LEU A 3 0.91 38.64 20.24
C LEU A 3 1.49 39.91 19.58
N LEU A 4 1.01 40.26 18.37
CA LEU A 4 1.41 41.48 17.66
C LEU A 4 1.08 42.75 18.44
N ALA A 5 -0.08 42.81 19.11
CA ALA A 5 -0.45 43.98 19.91
C ALA A 5 0.50 44.19 21.10
N ARG A 6 0.93 43.10 21.76
CA ARG A 6 1.92 43.17 22.85
C ARG A 6 3.30 43.59 22.36
N LEU A 7 3.70 43.16 21.16
CA LEU A 7 4.98 43.54 20.57
C LEU A 7 5.02 45.04 20.23
N ILE A 8 3.92 45.59 19.71
CA ILE A 8 3.78 47.03 19.45
C ILE A 8 3.83 47.82 20.77
N GLU A 9 3.11 47.38 21.80
CA GLU A 9 3.09 48.03 23.11
C GLU A 9 4.44 47.97 23.83
N ALA A 10 5.22 46.90 23.62
CA ALA A 10 6.58 46.76 24.12
C ALA A 10 7.63 47.58 23.35
N GLY A 11 7.23 48.31 22.29
CA GLY A 11 8.14 49.15 21.50
C GLY A 11 9.15 48.34 20.68
N THR A 12 8.82 47.10 20.31
CA THR A 12 9.71 46.32 19.44
C THR A 12 9.86 46.95 18.06
N PRO A 13 11.05 46.83 17.43
CA PRO A 13 11.30 47.42 16.12
C PRO A 13 10.43 46.78 15.04
N ALA A 14 10.00 47.59 14.07
CA ALA A 14 9.03 47.20 13.04
C ALA A 14 9.44 45.96 12.23
N GLU A 15 10.74 45.78 11.96
CA GLU A 15 11.27 44.63 11.20
C GLU A 15 10.97 43.29 11.90
N LEU A 16 11.10 43.24 13.23
CA LEU A 16 10.79 42.02 14.01
C LEU A 16 9.29 41.75 14.06
N ILE A 17 8.48 42.81 14.07
CA ILE A 17 7.01 42.68 14.04
C ILE A 17 6.56 42.12 12.69
N GLU A 18 7.19 42.56 11.60
CA GLU A 18 6.93 42.07 10.24
C GLU A 18 7.27 40.58 10.10
N GLU A 19 8.45 40.16 10.55
CA GLU A 19 8.88 38.76 10.53
C GLU A 19 7.91 37.85 11.30
N VAL A 20 7.53 38.27 12.53
CA VAL A 20 6.57 37.51 13.36
C VAL A 20 5.18 37.50 12.73
N ALA A 21 4.74 38.58 12.10
CA ALA A 21 3.47 38.63 11.38
C ALA A 21 3.45 37.66 10.19
N MET A 22 4.54 37.60 9.41
CA MET A 22 4.71 36.65 8.31
C MET A 22 4.64 35.21 8.80
N MET A 23 5.39 34.88 9.86
CA MET A 23 5.40 33.52 10.43
C MET A 23 4.01 33.09 10.92
N ILE A 24 3.24 34.00 11.53
CA ILE A 24 1.86 33.73 11.95
C ILE A 24 0.94 33.53 10.72
N ALA A 25 1.13 34.31 9.65
CA ALA A 25 0.37 34.18 8.43
C ALA A 25 0.62 32.83 7.76
N GLU A 26 1.88 32.42 7.60
CA GLU A 26 2.26 31.12 7.05
C GLU A 26 1.68 29.96 7.87
N LYS A 27 1.79 30.05 9.21
CA LYS A 27 1.23 29.03 10.10
C LYS A 27 -0.28 28.91 9.90
N LYS A 28 -1.01 30.02 9.85
CA LYS A 28 -2.47 30.02 9.60
C LYS A 28 -2.83 29.44 8.22
N VAL A 29 -2.04 29.71 7.19
CA VAL A 29 -2.25 29.13 5.86
C VAL A 29 -2.04 27.62 5.90
N SER A 30 -0.99 27.14 6.57
CA SER A 30 -0.73 25.71 6.73
C SER A 30 -1.83 24.99 7.52
N GLU A 31 -2.31 25.60 8.61
CA GLU A 31 -3.40 25.06 9.43
C GLU A 31 -4.71 24.99 8.64
N LYS A 32 -5.02 26.02 7.86
CA LYS A 32 -6.20 26.03 6.99
C LYS A 32 -6.11 24.95 5.92
N ALA A 33 -4.95 24.75 5.28
CA ALA A 33 -4.76 23.70 4.29
C ALA A 33 -4.94 22.29 4.89
N VAL A 34 -4.48 22.07 6.12
CA VAL A 34 -4.69 20.81 6.86
C VAL A 34 -6.17 20.61 7.18
N GLU A 35 -6.88 21.65 7.61
CA GLU A 35 -8.31 21.55 7.94
C GLU A 35 -9.16 21.31 6.70
N ASP A 36 -8.85 21.96 5.57
CA ASP A 36 -9.51 21.73 4.28
C ASP A 36 -9.30 20.28 3.80
N ALA A 37 -8.09 19.74 3.96
CA ALA A 37 -7.79 18.34 3.66
C ALA A 37 -8.60 17.38 4.55
N ARG A 38 -8.72 17.68 5.84
CA ARG A 38 -9.53 16.90 6.80
C ARG A 38 -11.03 16.99 6.50
N ALA A 39 -11.53 18.16 6.12
CA ALA A 39 -12.92 18.36 5.74
C ALA A 39 -13.27 17.54 4.48
N LYS A 40 -12.41 17.59 3.45
CA LYS A 40 -12.57 16.80 2.22
C LYS A 40 -12.49 15.30 2.46
N ALA A 41 -11.66 14.86 3.41
CA ALA A 41 -11.60 13.46 3.81
C ALA A 41 -12.90 13.01 4.52
N ARG A 42 -13.44 13.83 5.42
CA ARG A 42 -14.74 13.58 6.07
C ARG A 42 -15.88 13.48 5.07
N GLU A 43 -15.94 14.38 4.11
CA GLU A 43 -16.95 14.36 3.04
C GLU A 43 -16.88 13.08 2.20
N ARG A 44 -15.67 12.66 1.80
CA ARG A 44 -15.47 11.40 1.05
C ARG A 44 -15.95 10.18 1.83
N GLN A 45 -15.70 10.15 3.14
CA GLN A 45 -16.17 9.06 4.00
C GLN A 45 -17.69 9.07 4.15
N ALA A 46 -18.31 10.24 4.31
CA ALA A 46 -19.76 10.37 4.38
C ALA A 46 -20.43 9.87 3.10
N ARG A 47 -19.95 10.30 1.92
CA ARG A 47 -20.47 9.84 0.62
C ARG A 47 -20.31 8.34 0.40
N LYS A 48 -19.22 7.75 0.91
CA LYS A 48 -19.03 6.29 0.86
C LYS A 48 -20.09 5.57 1.70
N ARG A 49 -20.31 6.02 2.94
CA ARG A 49 -21.32 5.44 3.84
C ARG A 49 -22.72 5.53 3.27
N GLU A 50 -23.08 6.65 2.65
CA GLU A 50 -24.37 6.82 1.98
C GLU A 50 -24.58 5.81 0.86
N ARG A 51 -23.58 5.64 -0.02
CA ARG A 51 -23.64 4.65 -1.11
C ARG A 51 -23.75 3.22 -0.59
N ASP A 52 -22.99 2.89 0.44
CA ASP A 52 -22.99 1.54 1.02
C ASP A 52 -24.34 1.26 1.72
N ALA A 53 -24.96 2.26 2.36
CA ALA A 53 -26.30 2.14 2.95
C ALA A 53 -27.42 1.95 1.90
N SER A 54 -27.32 2.55 0.71
CA SER A 54 -28.34 2.39 -0.34
C SER A 54 -28.31 1.02 -1.04
N ARG A 55 -27.22 0.26 -0.92
CA ARG A 55 -27.06 -1.05 -1.60
C ARG A 55 -27.76 -2.21 -0.89
N ASP A 56 -28.07 -2.06 0.40
CA ASP A 56 -28.60 -3.16 1.22
C ASP A 56 -30.14 -3.32 1.14
N VAL A 57 -30.83 -2.47 0.37
CA VAL A 57 -32.31 -2.43 0.33
C VAL A 57 -32.92 -3.29 -0.80
N THR A 58 -32.12 -4.01 -1.62
CA THR A 58 -32.64 -4.75 -2.80
C THR A 58 -32.37 -6.27 -2.80
N GLN A 59 -32.08 -6.89 -1.66
CA GLN A 59 -31.79 -8.34 -1.60
C GLN A 59 -32.94 -9.26 -1.12
N HIS A 60 -34.21 -8.89 -1.31
CA HIS A 60 -35.31 -9.84 -1.10
C HIS A 60 -36.40 -9.72 -2.15
N ASN A 61 -36.19 -10.38 -3.29
CA ASN A 61 -37.24 -11.11 -4.02
C ASN A 61 -36.56 -12.03 -5.04
N VAL A 62 -35.98 -13.12 -4.53
CA VAL A 62 -35.67 -14.30 -5.36
C VAL A 62 -37.00 -15.04 -5.48
N THR A 63 -37.58 -14.98 -6.67
CA THR A 63 -38.73 -15.81 -7.06
C THR A 63 -38.38 -17.27 -6.89
N ASP A 64 -39.22 -17.99 -6.14
CA ASP A 64 -39.23 -19.44 -6.06
C ASP A 64 -39.39 -20.04 -7.47
N CYS A 65 -38.55 -21.03 -7.75
CA CYS A 65 -38.56 -21.81 -8.97
C CYS A 65 -39.52 -23.00 -8.75
N ASP A 66 -40.73 -22.94 -9.30
CA ASP A 66 -41.58 -24.12 -9.46
C ASP A 66 -41.36 -24.79 -10.82
N GLU A 67 -41.29 -26.11 -10.79
CA GLU A 67 -41.03 -27.04 -11.88
C GLU A 67 -42.24 -27.22 -12.83
N GLU A 68 -41.93 -27.81 -13.99
CA GLU A 68 -42.83 -28.48 -14.96
C GLU A 68 -43.45 -27.65 -16.11
N ASN A 69 -42.78 -27.66 -17.27
CA ASN A 69 -43.48 -27.73 -18.56
C ASN A 69 -42.57 -28.26 -19.70
N PRO A 70 -42.78 -29.48 -20.23
CA PRO A 70 -42.04 -29.96 -21.38
C PRO A 70 -42.76 -29.57 -22.68
N GLY A 71 -42.07 -28.77 -23.49
CA GLY A 71 -42.39 -28.55 -24.90
C GLY A 71 -43.17 -27.28 -25.15
N LEU A 72 -42.55 -26.38 -25.94
CA LEU A 72 -43.12 -25.80 -27.16
C LEU A 72 -42.08 -24.88 -27.80
N SER A 73 -42.08 -24.90 -29.13
CA SER A 73 -41.11 -24.37 -30.06
C SER A 73 -40.66 -22.92 -29.82
N LEU A 74 -39.35 -22.68 -29.95
CA LEU A 74 -38.76 -21.36 -30.11
C LEU A 74 -39.21 -20.76 -31.46
N PRO A 75 -39.89 -19.60 -31.50
CA PRO A 75 -40.07 -18.86 -32.74
C PRO A 75 -38.75 -18.19 -33.17
N PRO A 76 -38.55 -17.94 -34.49
CA PRO A 76 -37.35 -17.26 -34.99
C PRO A 76 -37.31 -15.85 -34.42
N LYS A 77 -36.31 -15.57 -33.58
CA LYS A 77 -36.13 -14.25 -32.98
C LYS A 77 -35.63 -13.31 -34.06
N GLU A 78 -36.53 -12.45 -34.53
CA GLU A 78 -36.25 -11.34 -35.43
C GLU A 78 -35.10 -10.50 -34.89
N ILE A 79 -34.19 -10.18 -35.80
CA ILE A 79 -32.97 -9.42 -35.60
C ILE A 79 -33.39 -7.96 -35.40
N ASN A 80 -33.79 -7.62 -34.18
CA ASN A 80 -33.96 -6.23 -33.79
C ASN A 80 -32.61 -5.53 -33.92
N SER A 81 -32.48 -4.80 -35.03
CA SER A 81 -31.40 -3.87 -35.34
C SER A 81 -31.40 -2.75 -34.31
N ASN A 82 -30.79 -3.01 -33.15
CA ASN A 82 -30.50 -1.96 -32.21
C ASN A 82 -29.34 -1.13 -32.79
N PRO A 83 -29.50 0.19 -32.99
CA PRO A 83 -28.42 1.01 -33.53
C PRO A 83 -27.20 0.91 -32.61
N PRO A 84 -25.97 0.88 -33.14
CA PRO A 84 -24.77 0.68 -32.35
C PRO A 84 -24.71 1.75 -31.27
N THR A 85 -24.84 1.30 -30.02
CA THR A 85 -24.63 2.11 -28.83
C THR A 85 -23.24 2.71 -28.93
N HIS A 86 -23.18 4.04 -28.91
CA HIS A 86 -21.97 4.85 -28.96
C HIS A 86 -20.95 4.31 -27.95
N THR A 87 -20.01 3.48 -28.40
CA THR A 87 -18.89 3.06 -27.58
C THR A 87 -18.09 4.31 -27.25
N PRO A 88 -17.90 4.68 -25.98
CA PRO A 88 -17.01 5.79 -25.66
C PRO A 88 -15.64 5.42 -26.21
N VAL A 89 -15.15 6.23 -27.15
CA VAL A 89 -13.77 6.19 -27.61
C VAL A 89 -12.91 6.54 -26.41
N TYR A 90 -12.56 5.51 -25.63
CA TYR A 90 -11.54 5.62 -24.61
C TYR A 90 -10.26 5.95 -25.35
N LYS A 91 -9.88 7.24 -25.32
CA LYS A 91 -8.53 7.66 -25.69
C LYS A 91 -7.60 6.86 -24.79
N HIS A 92 -6.99 5.81 -25.34
CA HIS A 92 -5.91 5.12 -24.69
C HIS A 92 -4.80 6.15 -24.55
N HIS A 93 -4.69 6.77 -23.36
CA HIS A 93 -3.54 7.58 -23.02
C HIS A 93 -2.32 6.71 -23.29
N GLY A 94 -1.49 7.15 -24.25
CA GLY A 94 -0.32 6.42 -24.69
C GLY A 94 0.44 5.95 -23.46
N ARG A 95 0.71 4.65 -23.39
CA ARG A 95 1.44 4.05 -22.27
C ARG A 95 2.73 4.81 -22.11
N GLU A 96 2.84 5.59 -21.03
CA GLU A 96 4.05 6.34 -20.72
C GLU A 96 5.26 5.39 -20.74
N ALA A 97 6.28 5.80 -21.46
CA ALA A 97 7.43 4.98 -21.76
C ALA A 97 8.17 4.67 -20.46
N PHE A 98 8.22 3.38 -20.11
CA PHE A 98 9.18 2.85 -19.15
C PHE A 98 10.26 2.13 -19.97
N PRO A 99 11.17 2.91 -20.61
CA PRO A 99 12.10 2.38 -21.59
C PRO A 99 13.05 1.40 -20.93
N LYS A 100 13.52 0.41 -21.71
CA LYS A 100 14.51 -0.55 -21.22
C LYS A 100 15.88 0.14 -21.09
N PRO A 101 16.54 0.04 -19.92
CA PRO A 101 17.94 0.46 -19.78
C PRO A 101 18.87 -0.36 -20.69
N ASP A 102 19.97 0.25 -21.12
CA ASP A 102 21.01 -0.35 -21.97
C ASP A 102 21.69 -1.56 -21.31
N TRP A 103 21.98 -1.46 -20.01
CA TRP A 103 22.58 -2.54 -19.22
C TRP A 103 21.60 -3.65 -18.82
N ALA A 104 20.29 -3.47 -19.03
CA ALA A 104 19.28 -4.44 -18.62
C ALA A 104 19.03 -5.51 -19.70
N GLU A 105 19.11 -6.78 -19.30
CA GLU A 105 18.77 -7.89 -20.18
C GLU A 105 17.26 -7.88 -20.53
N SER A 106 16.93 -8.14 -21.79
CA SER A 106 15.56 -8.05 -22.30
C SER A 106 14.58 -9.02 -21.62
N GLY A 107 15.04 -10.21 -21.22
CA GLY A 107 14.22 -11.21 -20.51
C GLY A 107 13.87 -10.73 -19.10
N ILE A 108 14.90 -10.41 -18.32
CA ILE A 108 14.77 -9.92 -16.94
C ILE A 108 13.93 -8.65 -16.88
N TRP A 109 14.12 -7.71 -17.82
CA TRP A 109 13.33 -6.49 -17.89
C TRP A 109 11.82 -6.74 -18.10
N ARG A 110 11.47 -7.71 -18.96
CA ARG A 110 10.07 -8.09 -19.16
C ARG A 110 9.44 -8.63 -17.88
N ASP A 111 10.17 -9.45 -17.14
CA ASP A 111 9.68 -10.02 -15.89
C ASP A 111 9.57 -8.97 -14.78
N PHE A 112 10.48 -8.01 -14.74
CA PHE A 112 10.35 -6.83 -13.88
C PHE A 112 9.08 -6.03 -14.17
N LEU A 113 8.77 -5.79 -15.45
CA LEU A 113 7.52 -5.11 -15.84
C LEU A 113 6.27 -5.91 -15.47
N LYS A 114 6.31 -7.25 -15.55
CA LYS A 114 5.22 -8.11 -15.06
C LYS A 114 5.03 -7.94 -13.55
N ASN A 115 6.11 -7.94 -12.78
CA ASN A 115 6.06 -7.72 -11.32
C ASN A 115 5.44 -6.37 -10.97
N ARG A 116 5.84 -5.30 -11.67
CA ARG A 116 5.25 -3.97 -11.50
C ARG A 116 3.76 -3.95 -11.80
N LYS A 117 3.33 -4.61 -12.88
CA LYS A 117 1.91 -4.76 -13.22
C LYS A 117 1.15 -5.54 -12.15
N ALA A 118 1.71 -6.64 -11.64
CA ALA A 118 1.09 -7.45 -10.58
C ALA A 118 0.93 -6.65 -9.27
N LYS A 119 1.92 -5.81 -8.93
CA LYS A 119 1.87 -4.89 -7.79
C LYS A 119 1.08 -3.60 -8.07
N LYS A 120 0.48 -3.47 -9.26
CA LYS A 120 -0.32 -2.32 -9.69
C LYS A 120 0.43 -0.99 -9.59
N LEU A 121 1.75 -1.00 -9.85
CA LEU A 121 2.58 0.21 -9.86
C LEU A 121 2.44 0.94 -11.20
N THR A 122 2.34 2.27 -11.14
CA THR A 122 2.26 3.11 -12.34
C THR A 122 3.61 3.15 -13.06
N ASN A 123 3.61 2.93 -14.36
CA ASN A 123 4.79 3.01 -15.21
C ASN A 123 4.89 4.42 -15.82
N THR A 124 5.15 5.41 -14.99
CA THR A 124 5.40 6.78 -15.44
C THR A 124 6.87 7.02 -15.70
N GLU A 125 7.19 8.05 -16.48
CA GLU A 125 8.57 8.49 -16.71
C GLU A 125 9.27 8.92 -15.39
N THR A 126 8.51 9.54 -14.47
CA THR A 126 9.01 9.89 -13.13
C THR A 126 9.38 8.65 -12.31
N ALA A 127 8.60 7.58 -12.42
CA ALA A 127 8.92 6.31 -11.76
C ALA A 127 10.16 5.65 -12.38
N HIS A 128 10.35 5.78 -13.70
CA HIS A 128 11.54 5.29 -14.38
C HIS A 128 12.81 6.03 -13.91
N ARG A 129 12.75 7.37 -13.85
CA ARG A 129 13.86 8.19 -13.31
C ARG A 129 14.19 7.82 -11.86
N ARG A 130 13.17 7.63 -11.02
CA ARG A 130 13.37 7.20 -9.63
C ARG A 130 14.04 5.82 -9.56
N PHE A 131 13.57 4.87 -10.37
CA PHE A 131 14.16 3.53 -10.46
C PHE A 131 15.65 3.57 -10.85
N LEU A 132 16.02 4.37 -11.85
CA LEU A 132 17.44 4.54 -12.23
C LEU A 132 18.25 5.18 -11.11
N ASN A 133 17.71 6.19 -10.43
CA ASN A 133 18.38 6.82 -9.29
C ASN A 133 18.57 5.85 -8.12
N ASP A 134 17.59 4.98 -7.86
CA ASP A 134 17.69 3.98 -6.80
C ASP A 134 18.79 2.96 -7.14
N ILE A 135 18.91 2.54 -8.40
CA ILE A 135 20.02 1.68 -8.86
C ILE A 135 21.36 2.40 -8.75
N ALA A 136 21.45 3.65 -9.19
CA ALA A 136 22.69 4.42 -9.14
C ALA A 136 23.21 4.64 -7.70
N LYS A 137 22.31 4.65 -6.71
CA LYS A 137 22.67 4.73 -5.28
C LYS A 137 23.11 3.40 -4.69
N LEU A 138 22.56 2.30 -5.18
CA LEU A 138 22.75 0.96 -4.61
C LEU A 138 23.79 0.12 -5.34
N GLN A 139 24.16 0.53 -6.56
CA GLN A 139 25.25 -0.10 -7.28
C GLN A 139 26.55 0.05 -6.48
N THR A 140 27.23 -1.06 -6.29
CA THR A 140 28.57 -1.14 -5.71
C THR A 140 29.39 -2.06 -6.60
N ASP A 141 30.71 -2.09 -6.46
CA ASP A 141 31.56 -2.99 -7.27
C ASP A 141 31.16 -4.47 -7.12
N GLU A 142 30.64 -4.85 -5.95
CA GLU A 142 30.10 -6.18 -5.67
C GLU A 142 28.70 -6.41 -6.26
N TRP A 143 27.91 -5.33 -6.41
CA TRP A 143 26.54 -5.36 -6.89
C TRP A 143 26.34 -4.48 -8.13
N PRO A 144 26.65 -5.00 -9.33
CA PRO A 144 26.39 -4.28 -10.58
C PRO A 144 24.88 -4.13 -10.82
N PRO A 145 24.46 -3.12 -11.61
CA PRO A 145 23.04 -2.77 -11.81
C PRO A 145 22.20 -3.93 -12.39
N GLY A 146 22.78 -4.76 -13.26
CA GLY A 146 22.12 -5.96 -13.78
C GLY A 146 21.78 -6.98 -12.70
N ARG A 147 22.72 -7.25 -11.77
CA ARG A 147 22.54 -8.21 -10.68
C ARG A 147 21.51 -7.74 -9.66
N LEU A 148 21.44 -6.43 -9.40
CA LEU A 148 20.38 -5.84 -8.56
C LEU A 148 19.00 -6.02 -9.18
N LEU A 149 18.89 -5.87 -10.51
CA LEU A 149 17.64 -6.07 -11.22
C LEU A 149 17.21 -7.54 -11.20
N GLU A 150 18.13 -8.48 -11.44
CA GLU A 150 17.89 -9.93 -11.33
C GLU A 150 17.37 -10.30 -9.94
N TYR A 151 18.04 -9.79 -8.90
CA TYR A 151 17.65 -10.04 -7.51
C TYR A 151 16.24 -9.51 -7.21
N ALA A 152 15.93 -8.29 -7.66
CA ALA A 152 14.59 -7.72 -7.50
C ALA A 152 13.51 -8.50 -8.25
N VAL A 153 13.82 -9.00 -9.45
CA VAL A 153 12.90 -9.84 -10.23
C VAL A 153 12.65 -11.17 -9.54
N GLY A 154 13.71 -11.85 -9.07
CA GLY A 154 13.60 -13.11 -8.33
C GLY A 154 12.80 -13.01 -7.03
N LYS A 155 12.85 -11.84 -6.36
CA LYS A 155 12.03 -11.55 -5.17
C LYS A 155 10.61 -11.07 -5.48
N GLY A 156 10.25 -10.86 -6.74
CA GLY A 156 8.93 -10.36 -7.12
C GLY A 156 8.72 -8.88 -6.78
N TRP A 157 9.79 -8.10 -6.71
CA TRP A 157 9.73 -6.68 -6.38
C TRP A 157 9.40 -5.83 -7.62
N GLY A 158 8.66 -4.74 -7.39
CA GLY A 158 8.36 -3.75 -8.42
C GLY A 158 9.25 -2.50 -8.35
N ALA A 159 10.14 -2.42 -7.38
CA ALA A 159 11.14 -1.37 -7.18
C ALA A 159 12.44 -2.02 -6.66
N ILE A 160 13.56 -1.33 -6.79
CA ILE A 160 14.85 -1.81 -6.25
C ILE A 160 14.94 -1.35 -4.80
N TYR A 161 15.28 -2.29 -3.93
CA TYR A 161 15.55 -2.03 -2.51
C TYR A 161 16.95 -2.56 -2.18
N GLU A 162 17.57 -1.99 -1.16
CA GLU A 162 18.83 -2.51 -0.60
C GLU A 162 18.70 -4.01 -0.29
N PRO A 163 19.55 -4.86 -0.90
CA PRO A 163 19.69 -6.26 -0.52
C PRO A 163 19.93 -6.35 0.99
N GLU A 164 19.35 -7.37 1.64
CA GLU A 164 19.59 -7.59 3.08
C GLU A 164 21.07 -7.80 3.42
N GLU A 165 21.85 -8.28 2.45
CA GLU A 165 23.30 -8.44 2.52
C GLU A 165 24.05 -7.09 2.63
N LEU A 166 23.46 -5.98 2.16
CA LEU A 166 23.97 -4.62 2.33
C LEU A 166 23.40 -3.92 3.58
N LYS A 167 22.40 -4.51 4.24
CA LYS A 167 21.71 -3.93 5.42
C LYS A 167 22.38 -4.23 6.76
N THR A 168 23.63 -4.68 6.77
CA THR A 168 24.41 -4.92 7.99
C THR A 168 24.68 -3.60 8.72
N GLY A 169 23.69 -3.10 9.48
CA GLY A 169 23.92 -2.01 10.45
C GLY A 169 22.78 -1.01 10.70
N LYS A 170 21.68 -0.99 9.94
CA LYS A 170 20.58 -0.01 10.18
C LYS A 170 19.19 -0.64 10.11
N GLN A 171 18.82 -1.33 11.19
CA GLN A 171 17.41 -1.56 11.48
C GLN A 171 16.78 -0.23 11.93
N ASN A 172 16.18 0.50 10.99
CA ASN A 172 15.22 1.56 11.33
C ASN A 172 13.95 0.89 11.85
N GLY A 173 13.93 0.63 13.16
CA GLY A 173 12.72 0.29 13.89
C GLY A 173 11.78 1.49 13.95
N THR A 174 11.01 1.73 12.89
CA THR A 174 9.80 2.56 12.96
C THR A 174 8.68 1.76 13.62
N GLY A 175 8.88 1.44 14.90
CA GLY A 175 7.86 0.93 15.80
C GLY A 175 6.96 2.05 16.27
N ASN A 176 6.22 2.69 15.36
CA ASN A 176 5.11 3.57 15.73
C ASN A 176 3.80 2.76 15.70
N ARG A 177 3.73 1.74 16.57
CA ARG A 177 2.44 1.16 16.98
C ARG A 177 1.94 2.01 18.13
N SER A 178 1.17 3.04 17.81
CA SER A 178 0.32 3.72 18.78
C SER A 178 -0.75 2.72 19.23
N GLU A 179 -0.45 2.09 20.36
CA GLU A 179 -1.38 1.30 21.17
C GLU A 179 -2.42 2.25 21.78
N SER A 180 -3.50 2.50 21.04
CA SER A 180 -4.66 3.21 21.56
C SER A 180 -5.92 2.76 20.82
N GLY A 181 -6.73 1.93 21.48
CA GLY A 181 -8.08 1.66 20.99
C GLY A 181 -8.63 0.26 21.27
N LYS A 182 -8.62 -0.18 22.53
CA LYS A 182 -9.64 -1.13 23.01
C LYS A 182 -11.01 -0.48 22.77
N LYS A 183 -11.72 -0.92 21.74
CA LYS A 183 -13.18 -0.79 21.66
C LYS A 183 -13.75 -2.08 21.08
N SER A 184 -14.27 -2.87 22.02
CA SER A 184 -15.31 -3.87 21.86
C SER A 184 -16.31 -3.51 20.75
N GLY A 185 -16.56 -4.46 19.86
CA GLY A 185 -17.63 -4.40 18.87
C GLY A 185 -17.63 -5.68 18.05
N SER A 186 -18.64 -6.49 18.31
CA SER A 186 -18.93 -7.83 17.78
C SER A 186 -18.78 -8.00 16.26
N GLY A 187 -18.52 -9.23 15.83
CA GLY A 187 -18.84 -9.71 14.48
C GLY A 187 -17.73 -10.48 13.78
N ASP A 188 -17.72 -11.79 14.01
CA ASP A 188 -17.41 -12.83 13.02
C ASP A 188 -16.00 -12.89 12.40
N GLY A 189 -15.08 -13.48 13.17
CA GLY A 189 -13.83 -14.04 12.66
C GLY A 189 -13.93 -15.56 12.45
N LEU A 190 -14.42 -15.98 11.28
CA LEU A 190 -14.57 -17.40 10.87
C LEU A 190 -13.32 -17.98 10.19
N PHE A 191 -12.15 -17.34 10.25
CA PHE A 191 -10.92 -17.90 9.71
C PHE A 191 -9.72 -17.40 10.54
N ASP A 192 -9.20 -18.22 11.46
CA ASP A 192 -7.77 -18.60 11.53
C ASP A 192 -7.50 -19.46 12.80
N ALA A 193 -7.68 -20.77 12.70
CA ALA A 193 -7.36 -21.72 13.76
C ALA A 193 -6.60 -22.92 13.18
N ALA A 194 -5.39 -22.66 12.66
CA ALA A 194 -4.49 -23.74 12.23
C ALA A 194 -3.00 -23.34 12.24
N ALA A 195 -2.52 -22.64 13.28
CA ALA A 195 -1.07 -22.53 13.53
C ALA A 195 -0.79 -21.95 14.91
N ARG A 196 -0.89 -22.76 15.98
CA ARG A 196 -0.24 -22.51 17.29
C ARG A 196 -0.63 -23.58 18.32
N GLN A 197 0.06 -24.71 18.35
CA GLN A 197 0.37 -25.45 19.58
C GLN A 197 1.69 -26.20 19.38
N LEU A 198 2.40 -26.42 20.49
CA LEU A 198 3.72 -27.06 20.66
C LEU A 198 4.96 -26.14 20.73
N THR A 199 4.93 -25.16 21.62
CA THR A 199 6.12 -24.82 22.44
C THR A 199 5.67 -24.53 23.87
N ALA A 200 5.50 -25.58 24.66
CA ALA A 200 5.41 -25.48 26.12
C ALA A 200 6.09 -26.71 26.71
N GLY A 201 7.20 -26.49 27.42
CA GLY A 201 7.78 -27.52 28.27
C GLY A 201 9.28 -27.40 28.49
N GLY A 202 9.67 -26.93 29.68
CA GLY A 202 10.80 -27.54 30.38
C GLY A 202 12.09 -26.74 30.48
N SER A 203 12.08 -25.71 31.33
CA SER A 203 13.28 -25.19 31.96
C SER A 203 13.63 -26.02 33.19
N GLY A 204 14.90 -26.45 33.30
CA GLY A 204 15.58 -26.74 34.57
C GLY A 204 15.76 -28.22 34.92
N ARG A 205 17.01 -28.67 35.06
CA ARG A 205 17.75 -28.72 36.34
C ARG A 205 19.12 -29.41 36.17
N ASN A 206 20.08 -28.84 36.88
CA ASN A 206 21.41 -29.38 37.13
C ASN A 206 21.40 -30.56 38.11
N ALA A 207 22.49 -31.33 38.04
CA ALA A 207 23.17 -32.09 39.09
C ALA A 207 22.69 -33.51 39.45
N LEU A 208 23.70 -34.31 39.87
CA LEU A 208 23.74 -35.73 40.24
C LEU A 208 23.87 -36.66 39.02
N GLY A 209 25.01 -37.26 38.71
CA GLY A 209 25.96 -37.94 39.60
C GLY A 209 25.71 -39.44 39.47
N SER A 210 26.56 -40.17 38.74
CA SER A 210 26.98 -41.55 39.03
C SER A 210 27.83 -42.10 37.87
N LEU A 211 29.10 -42.38 38.16
CA LEU A 211 29.89 -43.48 37.59
C LEU A 211 29.14 -44.81 37.84
N PRO A 212 29.30 -45.88 37.03
CA PRO A 212 30.52 -46.69 37.11
C PRO A 212 31.03 -47.29 35.78
N ASP A 213 32.25 -47.81 35.92
CA ASP A 213 33.02 -48.73 35.09
C ASP A 213 32.23 -49.67 34.16
N TYR A 214 32.76 -49.91 32.96
CA TYR A 214 33.13 -51.28 32.58
C TYR A 214 34.12 -51.34 31.41
N SER A 215 35.15 -52.16 31.63
CA SER A 215 36.20 -52.65 30.75
C SER A 215 35.68 -53.41 29.53
N GLY A 216 36.45 -53.44 28.43
CA GLY A 216 36.34 -54.54 27.48
C GLY A 216 36.98 -54.32 26.12
N ALA A 217 38.25 -54.72 26.02
CA ALA A 217 38.99 -55.25 24.85
C ALA A 217 39.07 -54.44 23.55
#